data_AF-A0A7X1HPS1-F1
#
_entry.id   AF-A0A7X1HPS1-F1
#
_cell.length_a   1.000
_cell.length_b   1.000
_cell.length_c   1.000
_cell.angle_alpha   90.00
_cell.angle_beta   90.00
_cell.angle_gamma   90.00
#
_symmetry.space_group_name_H-M   'P 1'
#
loop_
_entity.id
_entity.type
_entity.pdbx_description
1 polymer ?
#
loop_
_entity_poly.entity_id
_entity_poly.type
_entity_poly.pdbx_seq_one_letter_code
_entity_poly.pdbx_strand_id
1 'polypeptide(L)' 'MFFEEIQNEIYDSTFDAVYNALLEEYKEGTLTLERLTMNIDEQQQVLLNGFFEGETKFAYASATVDAHQYALAMIKKGLV' A
#
# COMPACT_ATOMS: atom_id res chain seq x y z
N MET A 1 14.92 14.62 14.42
CA MET A 1 13.70 14.09 15.06
C MET A 1 12.40 14.55 14.41
N PHE A 2 12.30 15.76 13.83
CA PHE A 2 11.06 16.20 13.13
C PHE A 2 10.76 15.44 11.82
N PHE A 3 11.77 15.07 11.04
CA PHE A 3 11.58 14.41 9.74
C PHE A 3 11.15 12.94 9.86
N GLU A 4 11.69 12.20 10.83
CA GLU A 4 11.27 10.81 11.11
C GLU A 4 9.79 10.73 11.55
N GLU A 5 9.32 11.68 12.34
CA GLU A 5 7.90 11.77 12.74
C GLU A 5 6.99 11.97 11.52
N ILE A 6 7.36 12.85 10.60
CA ILE A 6 6.60 13.10 9.36
C ILE A 6 6.57 11.84 8.48
N GLN A 7 7.69 11.13 8.35
CA GLN A 7 7.72 9.90 7.56
C GLN A 7 6.80 8.83 8.12
N ASN A 8 6.81 8.64 9.45
CA ASN A 8 5.96 7.66 10.11
C ASN A 8 4.48 8.04 9.97
N GLU A 9 4.13 9.32 10.16
CA GLU A 9 2.76 9.79 9.98
C GLU A 9 2.27 9.58 8.54
N ILE A 10 3.13 9.87 7.54
CA ILE A 10 2.81 9.64 6.14
C ILE A 10 2.65 8.15 5.84
N TYR A 11 3.53 7.31 6.39
CA TYR A 11 3.43 5.87 6.23
C TYR A 11 2.11 5.35 6.80
N ASP A 12 1.83 5.61 8.08
CA ASP A 12 0.67 5.09 8.81
C ASP A 12 -0.65 5.56 8.15
N SER A 13 -0.76 6.87 7.87
CA SER A 13 -1.96 7.42 7.24
C SER A 13 -2.19 6.91 5.82
N THR A 14 -1.12 6.72 5.04
CA THR A 14 -1.20 6.17 3.68
C THR A 14 -1.59 4.70 3.73
N PHE A 15 -0.99 3.92 4.62
CA PHE A 15 -1.28 2.50 4.77
C PHE A 15 -2.75 2.29 5.08
N ASP A 16 -3.27 2.97 6.11
CA ASP A 16 -4.66 2.81 6.55
C ASP A 16 -5.63 3.22 5.45
N ALA A 17 -5.38 4.36 4.77
CA ALA A 17 -6.26 4.84 3.70
C ALA A 17 -6.30 3.86 2.52
N VAL A 18 -5.13 3.41 2.04
CA VAL A 18 -5.03 2.49 0.89
C VAL A 18 -5.61 1.13 1.25
N TYR A 19 -5.26 0.59 2.43
CA TYR A 19 -5.74 -0.72 2.86
C TYR A 19 -7.27 -0.76 2.94
N ASN A 20 -7.89 0.22 3.59
CA ASN A 20 -9.34 0.28 3.72
C ASN A 20 -10.04 0.38 2.37
N ALA A 21 -9.53 1.21 1.45
CA ALA A 21 -10.07 1.33 0.09
C ALA A 21 -9.99 0.01 -0.68
N LEU A 22 -8.85 -0.70 -0.62
CA LEU A 22 -8.68 -1.99 -1.29
C LEU A 22 -9.65 -3.06 -0.78
N LEU A 23 -9.91 -3.08 0.54
CA LEU A 23 -10.89 -4.00 1.11
C LEU A 23 -12.32 -3.67 0.68
N GLU A 24 -12.67 -2.38 0.63
CA GLU A 24 -13.98 -1.92 0.17
C GLU A 24 -14.19 -2.29 -1.31
N GLU A 25 -13.24 -1.95 -2.19
CA GLU A 25 -13.30 -2.30 -3.61
C GLU A 25 -13.38 -3.82 -3.84
N TYR A 26 -12.65 -4.62 -3.04
CA TYR A 26 -12.74 -6.07 -3.12
C TYR A 26 -14.12 -6.59 -2.72
N LYS A 27 -14.72 -6.05 -1.65
CA LYS A 27 -16.06 -6.43 -1.17
C LYS A 27 -17.15 -6.03 -2.16
N GLU A 28 -16.98 -4.90 -2.83
CA GLU A 28 -17.87 -4.44 -3.90
C GLU A 28 -17.69 -5.23 -5.21
N GLY A 29 -16.62 -6.03 -5.31
CA GLY A 29 -16.28 -6.80 -6.50
C GLY A 29 -15.67 -5.97 -7.63
N THR A 30 -15.32 -4.70 -7.36
CA THR A 30 -14.66 -3.79 -8.31
C THR A 30 -13.15 -4.06 -8.39
N LEU A 31 -12.58 -4.66 -7.35
CA LEU A 31 -11.20 -5.17 -7.32
C LEU A 31 -11.17 -6.71 -7.29
N THR A 32 -10.47 -7.32 -8.24
CA THR A 32 -10.23 -8.78 -8.25
C THR A 32 -8.88 -9.13 -7.64
N LEU A 33 -8.72 -10.38 -7.20
CA LEU A 33 -7.46 -10.87 -6.63
C LEU A 33 -6.31 -10.85 -7.65
N GLU A 34 -6.61 -11.09 -8.93
CA GLU A 34 -5.66 -10.98 -10.03
C GLU A 34 -5.23 -9.52 -10.21
N ARG A 35 -6.18 -8.58 -10.26
CA ARG A 35 -5.86 -7.16 -10.39
C ARG A 35 -5.05 -6.64 -9.20
N LEU A 36 -5.38 -7.08 -7.98
CA LEU A 36 -4.60 -6.74 -6.79
C LEU A 36 -3.16 -7.26 -6.88
N THR A 37 -2.95 -8.46 -7.42
CA THR A 37 -1.60 -9.02 -7.63
C THR A 37 -0.81 -8.18 -8.65
N MET A 38 -1.43 -7.82 -9.78
CA MET A 38 -0.81 -6.94 -10.77
C MET A 38 -0.47 -5.56 -10.19
N ASN A 39 -1.37 -4.97 -9.40
CA ASN A 39 -1.13 -3.69 -8.76
C ASN A 39 0.08 -3.75 -7.84
N ILE A 40 0.32 -4.84 -7.12
CA ILE A 40 1.52 -5.01 -6.27
C ILE A 40 2.78 -4.92 -7.12
N ASP A 41 2.83 -5.62 -8.25
CA ASP A 41 3.99 -5.61 -9.14
C ASP A 41 4.24 -4.20 -9.70
N GLU A 42 3.18 -3.49 -10.09
CA GLU A 42 3.25 -2.10 -10.54
C GLU A 42 3.77 -1.17 -9.42
N GLN A 43 3.25 -1.28 -8.20
CA GLN A 43 3.65 -0.44 -7.06
C GLN A 43 5.07 -0.73 -6.57
N GLN A 44 5.54 -1.97 -6.69
CA GLN A 44 6.94 -2.30 -6.40
C GLN A 44 7.91 -1.53 -7.31
N GLN A 45 7.57 -1.34 -8.59
CA GLN A 45 8.40 -0.51 -9.48
C GLN A 45 8.36 0.96 -9.06
N VAL A 46 7.22 1.46 -8.62
CA VAL A 46 7.09 2.83 -8.09
C VAL A 46 7.95 3.01 -6.83
N LEU A 47 7.94 2.04 -5.92
CA LEU A 47 8.77 2.06 -4.71
C LEU A 47 10.27 2.09 -5.03
N LEU A 48 10.73 1.29 -5.99
CA LEU A 48 12.13 1.30 -6.42
C LEU A 48 12.56 2.67 -6.95
N ASN A 49 11.69 3.36 -7.68
CA ASN A 49 11.94 4.73 -8.13
C ASN A 49 11.95 5.72 -6.97
N GLY A 50 11.01 5.57 -6.01
CA GLY A 50 10.89 6.43 -4.84
C GLY A 50 12.10 6.40 -3.90
N PHE A 51 12.91 5.33 -3.93
CA PHE A 51 14.12 5.21 -3.11
C PHE A 51 15.13 6.35 -3.33
N PHE A 52 15.19 6.90 -4.54
CA PHE A 52 16.13 7.99 -4.88
C PHE A 52 15.51 9.39 -4.79
N GLU A 53 14.22 9.49 -4.47
CA GLU A 53 13.45 10.73 -4.55
C GLU A 53 13.15 11.35 -3.17
N GLY A 54 13.62 10.73 -2.10
CA GLY A 54 13.57 11.26 -0.74
C GLY A 54 12.70 10.46 0.22
N GLU A 55 12.99 10.67 1.48
CA GLU A 55 12.49 9.94 2.64
C GLU A 55 10.95 9.90 2.76
N THR A 56 10.27 11.00 2.48
CA THR A 56 8.80 11.09 2.49
C THR A 56 8.15 10.32 1.34
N LYS A 57 8.71 10.44 0.13
CA LYS A 57 8.17 9.76 -1.05
C LYS A 57 8.39 8.25 -0.97
N PHE A 58 9.54 7.85 -0.42
CA PHE A 58 9.80 6.47 -0.08
C PHE A 58 8.79 5.93 0.93
N ALA A 59 8.55 6.64 2.04
CA ALA A 59 7.56 6.23 3.05
C ALA A 59 6.15 6.04 2.47
N TYR A 60 5.68 6.96 1.63
CA TYR A 60 4.39 6.85 0.93
C TYR A 60 4.33 5.62 0.02
N ALA A 61 5.37 5.40 -0.80
CA ALA A 61 5.41 4.27 -1.72
C ALA A 61 5.51 2.93 -0.98
N SER A 62 6.26 2.88 0.13
CA SER A 62 6.34 1.71 1.00
C SER A 62 4.99 1.36 1.59
N ALA A 63 4.31 2.35 2.20
CA ALA A 63 2.98 2.15 2.78
C ALA A 63 1.97 1.64 1.74
N THR A 64 2.02 2.19 0.51
CA THR A 64 1.16 1.73 -0.59
C THR A 64 1.41 0.26 -0.93
N VAL A 65 2.68 -0.15 -1.11
CA VAL A 65 3.02 -1.55 -1.42
C VAL A 65 2.60 -2.48 -0.27
N ASP A 66 2.90 -2.11 0.96
CA ASP A 66 2.60 -2.91 2.15
C ASP A 66 1.09 -3.10 2.32
N ALA A 67 0.30 -2.03 2.11
CA ALA A 67 -1.16 -2.11 2.14
C ALA A 67 -1.71 -3.09 1.11
N HIS A 68 -1.19 -3.08 -0.13
CA HIS A 68 -1.61 -4.03 -1.16
C HIS A 68 -1.22 -5.47 -0.81
N GLN A 69 -0.01 -5.69 -0.33
CA GLN A 69 0.46 -7.03 0.08
C GLN A 69 -0.34 -7.56 1.27
N TYR A 70 -0.63 -6.71 2.25
CA TYR A 70 -1.41 -7.08 3.42
C TYR A 70 -2.87 -7.37 3.05
N ALA A 71 -3.51 -6.52 2.22
CA ALA A 71 -4.84 -6.79 1.68
C ALA A 71 -4.90 -8.14 0.96
N LEU A 72 -3.93 -8.43 0.09
CA LEU A 72 -3.86 -9.71 -0.62
C LEU A 72 -3.75 -10.90 0.36
N ALA A 73 -2.90 -10.78 1.38
CA ALA A 73 -2.74 -11.83 2.39
C ALA A 73 -4.03 -12.07 3.19
N MET A 74 -4.73 -11.00 3.57
CA MET A 74 -5.97 -11.06 4.33
C MET A 74 -7.11 -11.66 3.51
N ILE A 75 -7.24 -11.25 2.25
CA ILE A 75 -8.21 -11.82 1.29
C ILE A 75 -7.93 -13.31 1.07
N LYS A 76 -6.67 -13.70 0.81
CA LYS A 76 -6.29 -15.11 0.60
C LYS A 76 -6.56 -15.99 1.82
N LYS A 77 -6.51 -15.42 3.03
CA LYS A 77 -6.85 -16.12 4.28
C LYS A 77 -8.35 -16.15 4.57
N GLY A 78 -9.18 -15.46 3.78
CA GLY A 78 -10.62 -15.34 4.01
C GLY A 78 -10.98 -14.53 5.25
N LEU A 79 -10.12 -13.56 5.63
CA LEU A 79 -10.31 -12.69 6.80
C LEU A 79 -10.96 -11.34 6.46
N VAL A 80 -11.47 -11.19 5.24
CA VAL A 80 -12.04 -9.96 4.66
C VAL A 80 -13.47 -10.21 4.23
#